data_AF-A0A554JCZ2-F1
#
_entry.id   AF-A0A554JCZ2-F1
#
_cell.length_a   1.000
_cell.length_b   1.000
_cell.length_c   1.000
_cell.angle_alpha   90.00
_cell.angle_beta   90.00
_cell.angle_gamma   90.00
#
_symmetry.space_group_name_H-M   'P 1'
#
loop_
_entity.id
_entity.type
_entity.pdbx_description
1 polymer ?
#
loop_
_entity_poly.entity_id
_entity_poly.type
_entity_poly.pdbx_seq_one_letter_code
_entity_poly.pdbx_strand_id
1 'polypeptide(L)'
;MLNRSLLDVKSWPRWVFLILGIALILIISLALFKRPTENVVPLSTGLDASASPEPSALNSSTASALTSAPSSTPSSALVTFDTANLAGASQSYNFTLSLPSDWQVEYLSDIDSLNLYSKTASGSNKLEQSQILIRNFVADKFLTLSTVKIYQTTDRVINGRLARQYDIEKKPEAASFKGQPSWRNLRHQVVDVQVGRRYYVIAKSPDLDNQLFEQILATFMPRTAQAQSLVPPTQDFRSRINLKTFGQLIDPESSPVQPERFSGYHTGVDIEHTKIVGVDVPVVAIADGIVKLSQKANGYGGVVIMWHTISGQTRSVLYGHLDPARLPKIGQTIAAGKTIGYLGVGQSAETDGERRHLHLSIRSDTALELAGYTKTATRLNEWLNPLDYF
;
A
#
# COMPACT_ATOMS: atom_id res chain seq x y z
N MET A 1 -29.87 51.40 -27.06
CA MET A 1 -29.20 51.17 -25.76
C MET A 1 -28.75 49.72 -25.71
N LEU A 2 -27.48 49.45 -26.00
CA LEU A 2 -26.89 48.10 -25.89
C LEU A 2 -26.34 47.93 -24.46
N ASN A 3 -26.75 46.84 -23.83
CA ASN A 3 -26.63 46.58 -22.40
C ASN A 3 -25.16 46.30 -22.00
N ARG A 4 -24.60 47.11 -21.10
CA ARG A 4 -23.20 47.06 -20.62
C ARG A 4 -22.95 46.00 -19.53
N SER A 5 -23.64 44.86 -19.55
CA SER A 5 -23.55 43.87 -18.44
C SER A 5 -22.55 42.72 -18.65
N LEU A 6 -21.79 42.68 -19.75
CA LEU A 6 -20.84 41.59 -20.04
C LEU A 6 -19.37 41.87 -19.68
N LEU A 7 -19.06 43.04 -19.12
CA LEU A 7 -17.66 43.44 -18.83
C LEU A 7 -17.32 43.55 -17.35
N ASP A 8 -18.24 43.24 -16.43
CA ASP A 8 -17.96 43.28 -14.99
C ASP A 8 -17.76 41.89 -14.38
N VAL A 9 -16.49 41.44 -14.43
CA VAL A 9 -16.02 40.12 -13.97
C VAL A 9 -16.27 39.88 -12.48
N LYS A 10 -16.49 40.93 -11.68
CA LYS A 10 -16.75 40.79 -10.23
C LYS A 10 -18.13 40.23 -9.88
N SER A 11 -19.08 40.24 -10.83
CA SER A 11 -20.47 39.81 -10.59
C SER A 11 -20.74 38.34 -10.94
N TRP A 12 -19.73 37.60 -11.41
CA TRP A 12 -19.93 36.25 -11.92
C TRP A 12 -20.07 35.21 -10.80
N PRO A 13 -21.04 34.28 -10.88
CA PRO A 13 -21.15 33.16 -9.96
C PRO A 13 -19.86 32.32 -9.93
N ARG A 14 -19.45 31.87 -8.74
CA ARG A 14 -18.20 31.11 -8.52
C ARG A 14 -18.07 29.85 -9.39
N TRP A 15 -19.18 29.24 -9.82
CA TRP A 15 -19.16 28.07 -10.70
C TRP A 15 -18.72 28.38 -12.14
N VAL A 16 -18.86 29.63 -12.61
CA VAL A 16 -18.41 30.03 -13.95
C VAL A 16 -16.88 30.02 -14.06
N PHE A 17 -16.18 30.41 -12.99
CA PHE A 17 -14.72 30.30 -12.90
C PHE A 17 -14.25 28.84 -12.82
N LEU A 18 -15.07 27.95 -12.26
CA LEU A 18 -14.79 26.51 -12.21
C LEU A 18 -14.88 25.89 -13.62
N ILE A 19 -15.88 26.28 -14.43
CA ILE A 19 -16.04 25.81 -15.81
C ILE A 19 -14.91 26.35 -16.71
N LEU A 20 -14.51 27.62 -16.57
CA LEU A 20 -13.39 28.19 -17.33
C LEU A 20 -12.04 27.59 -16.92
N GLY A 21 -11.85 27.24 -15.65
CA GLY A 21 -10.66 26.54 -15.17
C GLY A 21 -10.55 25.11 -15.70
N ILE A 22 -11.66 24.37 -15.77
CA ILE A 22 -11.71 23.01 -16.33
C ILE A 22 -11.45 23.03 -17.84
N ALA A 23 -11.98 24.02 -18.57
CA ALA A 23 -11.71 24.18 -20.00
C ALA A 23 -10.22 24.47 -20.31
N LEU A 24 -9.54 25.24 -19.45
CA LEU A 24 -8.11 25.54 -19.61
C LEU A 24 -7.23 24.29 -19.37
N ILE A 25 -7.61 23.42 -18.41
CA ILE A 25 -6.89 22.17 -18.11
C ILE A 25 -7.06 21.13 -19.25
N LEU A 26 -8.22 21.09 -19.90
CA LEU A 26 -8.48 20.23 -21.07
C LEU A 26 -7.72 20.68 -22.33
N ILE A 27 -7.57 21.99 -22.55
CA ILE A 27 -6.81 22.53 -23.69
C ILE A 27 -5.30 22.27 -23.52
N ILE A 28 -4.77 22.40 -22.30
CA ILE A 28 -3.36 22.09 -21.99
C ILE A 28 -3.08 20.58 -22.13
N SER A 29 -4.04 19.73 -21.76
CA SER A 29 -3.91 18.27 -21.90
C SER A 29 -3.95 17.80 -23.36
N LEU A 30 -4.70 18.47 -24.25
CA LEU A 30 -4.69 18.18 -25.70
C LEU A 30 -3.42 18.69 -26.40
N ALA A 31 -2.78 19.75 -25.89
CA ALA A 31 -1.54 20.28 -26.46
C ALA A 31 -0.31 19.40 -26.14
N LEU A 32 -0.35 18.61 -25.05
CA LEU A 32 0.74 17.73 -24.62
C LEU A 32 0.76 16.35 -25.30
N PHE A 33 -0.23 16.02 -26.16
CA PHE A 33 -0.35 14.74 -26.86
C PHE A 33 -0.11 14.79 -28.38
N LYS A 34 0.41 15.89 -28.93
CA LYS A 34 0.95 15.89 -30.30
C LYS A 34 2.40 15.40 -30.29
N ARG A 35 2.59 14.11 -30.61
CA ARG A 35 3.92 13.56 -30.94
C ARG A 35 4.46 14.22 -32.22
N PRO A 36 5.75 14.53 -32.31
CA PRO A 36 6.36 14.89 -33.59
C PRO A 36 6.44 13.65 -34.48
N THR A 37 5.94 13.78 -35.71
CA THR A 37 6.16 12.82 -36.80
C THR A 37 7.61 12.94 -37.25
N GLU A 38 8.43 11.92 -36.97
CA GLU A 38 9.73 11.80 -37.61
C GLU A 38 9.56 11.30 -39.05
N ASN A 39 10.14 12.06 -39.97
CA ASN A 39 10.23 11.75 -41.40
C ASN A 39 11.17 10.56 -41.59
N VAL A 40 10.65 9.47 -42.14
CA VAL A 40 11.45 8.37 -42.69
C VAL A 40 11.80 8.74 -44.13
N VAL A 41 13.09 8.89 -44.42
CA VAL A 41 13.63 8.90 -45.79
C VAL A 41 14.35 7.56 -46.01
N PRO A 42 14.00 6.77 -47.04
CA PRO A 42 14.75 5.57 -47.38
C PRO A 42 15.90 5.93 -48.32
N LEU A 43 17.05 5.27 -48.19
CA LEU A 43 18.01 5.20 -49.28
C LEU A 43 18.53 3.78 -49.49
N SER A 44 18.60 3.44 -50.76
CA SER A 44 18.71 2.15 -51.40
C SER A 44 20.15 1.65 -51.59
N THR A 45 20.31 0.32 -51.50
CA THR A 45 21.07 -0.62 -52.35
C THR A 45 22.44 -0.25 -52.97
N GLY A 46 23.39 -1.19 -52.83
CA GLY A 46 24.51 -1.46 -53.75
C GLY A 46 25.84 -1.64 -53.01
N LEU A 47 26.26 -2.88 -52.71
CA LEU A 47 27.22 -3.71 -53.49
C LEU A 47 28.58 -3.01 -53.73
N ASP A 48 29.63 -3.42 -53.00
CA ASP A 48 30.69 -4.28 -53.56
C ASP A 48 31.82 -4.58 -52.57
N ALA A 49 32.53 -5.67 -52.87
CA ALA A 49 33.49 -6.41 -52.06
C ALA A 49 34.88 -5.78 -51.91
N SER A 50 35.61 -6.13 -50.85
CA SER A 50 36.85 -6.93 -50.94
C SER A 50 37.60 -7.09 -49.61
N ALA A 51 38.02 -8.35 -49.35
CA ALA A 51 39.29 -8.83 -48.82
C ALA A 51 40.03 -8.14 -47.64
N SER A 52 40.23 -8.94 -46.57
CA SER A 52 41.40 -8.95 -45.66
C SER A 52 42.74 -9.19 -46.43
N PRO A 53 43.98 -8.97 -45.89
CA PRO A 53 44.37 -9.20 -44.47
C PRO A 53 45.47 -8.28 -43.84
N GLU A 54 45.42 -8.18 -42.50
CA GLU A 54 46.49 -8.32 -41.49
C GLU A 54 47.86 -7.56 -41.61
N PRO A 55 48.78 -7.63 -40.61
CA PRO A 55 49.03 -6.58 -39.64
C PRO A 55 50.45 -5.98 -39.74
N SER A 56 50.73 -4.84 -39.08
CA SER A 56 52.12 -4.45 -38.77
C SER A 56 52.22 -3.44 -37.62
N ALA A 57 53.13 -3.77 -36.72
CA ALA A 57 53.51 -3.08 -35.50
C ALA A 57 54.43 -1.87 -35.75
N LEU A 58 54.50 -0.93 -34.79
CA LEU A 58 55.69 -0.61 -33.99
C LEU A 58 55.52 0.71 -33.22
N ASN A 59 55.91 0.68 -31.93
CA ASN A 59 56.68 1.69 -31.18
C ASN A 59 56.09 3.12 -31.02
N SER A 60 56.23 3.83 -29.91
CA SER A 60 56.95 3.67 -28.63
C SER A 60 56.66 4.92 -27.79
N SER A 61 57.04 4.85 -26.51
CA SER A 61 57.41 5.96 -25.62
C SER A 61 56.37 6.46 -24.59
N THR A 62 56.65 6.05 -23.36
CA THR A 62 56.79 6.88 -22.14
C THR A 62 55.66 7.83 -21.75
N ALA A 63 54.94 7.46 -20.68
CA ALA A 63 54.67 8.36 -19.56
C ALA A 63 54.33 7.56 -18.31
N SER A 64 55.24 7.56 -17.32
CA SER A 64 54.90 7.26 -15.93
C SER A 64 53.91 8.33 -15.46
N ALA A 65 52.67 7.93 -15.20
CA ALA A 65 51.74 8.69 -14.40
C ALA A 65 51.17 7.75 -13.34
N LEU A 66 51.45 8.11 -12.08
CA LEU A 66 50.93 7.48 -10.88
C LEU A 66 49.41 7.29 -10.99
N THR A 67 48.98 6.07 -11.24
CA THR A 67 47.60 5.67 -11.08
C THR A 67 47.45 5.24 -9.63
N SER A 68 47.01 6.16 -8.76
CA SER A 68 46.33 5.75 -7.54
C SER A 68 45.08 4.99 -7.97
N ALA A 69 45.16 3.67 -7.90
CA ALA A 69 44.00 2.81 -8.02
C ALA A 69 42.91 3.31 -7.05
N PRO A 70 41.64 3.40 -7.46
CA PRO A 70 40.58 3.55 -6.48
C PRO A 70 40.67 2.34 -5.54
N SER A 71 40.74 2.62 -4.25
CA SER A 71 40.64 1.63 -3.19
C SER A 71 39.43 0.76 -3.44
N SER A 72 39.65 -0.44 -3.98
CA SER A 72 38.65 -1.47 -4.11
C SER A 72 38.39 -2.01 -2.72
N THR A 73 37.46 -1.38 -2.01
CA THR A 73 36.83 -2.00 -0.84
C THR A 73 36.34 -3.38 -1.29
N PRO A 74 36.71 -4.49 -0.63
CA PRO A 74 36.22 -5.79 -1.00
C PRO A 74 34.69 -5.75 -0.93
N SER A 75 34.03 -5.99 -2.06
CA SER A 75 32.58 -6.14 -2.13
C SER A 75 32.22 -7.41 -1.36
N SER A 76 31.95 -7.24 -0.07
CA SER A 76 31.47 -8.31 0.81
C SER A 76 30.18 -8.88 0.24
N ALA A 77 30.07 -10.21 0.17
CA ALA A 77 28.86 -10.87 -0.26
C ALA A 77 27.66 -10.42 0.61
N LEU A 78 26.52 -10.14 -0.03
CA LEU A 78 25.29 -9.84 0.67
C LEU A 78 24.69 -11.12 1.26
N VAL A 79 24.31 -11.07 2.54
CA VAL A 79 23.68 -12.14 3.29
C VAL A 79 22.28 -11.70 3.68
N THR A 80 21.29 -12.56 3.47
CA THR A 80 19.90 -12.29 3.88
C THR A 80 19.81 -12.18 5.40
N PHE A 81 19.41 -11.02 5.86
CA PHE A 81 18.99 -10.73 7.22
C PHE A 81 17.47 -10.78 7.33
N ASP A 82 16.99 -11.46 8.36
CA ASP A 82 15.58 -11.59 8.68
C ASP A 82 15.30 -10.91 10.02
N THR A 83 14.41 -9.91 10.04
CA THR A 83 14.07 -9.16 11.26
C THR A 83 13.44 -10.02 12.36
N ALA A 84 12.90 -11.20 12.07
CA ALA A 84 12.37 -12.12 13.08
C ALA A 84 13.47 -12.69 13.97
N ASN A 85 14.72 -12.69 13.50
CA ASN A 85 15.86 -13.12 14.28
C ASN A 85 16.41 -12.01 15.21
N LEU A 86 15.83 -10.80 15.15
CA LEU A 86 16.25 -9.68 15.98
C LEU A 86 15.49 -9.66 17.30
N ALA A 87 16.16 -10.09 18.37
CA ALA A 87 15.59 -10.12 19.71
C ALA A 87 15.14 -8.71 20.16
N GLY A 88 13.93 -8.62 20.73
CA GLY A 88 13.39 -7.39 21.31
C GLY A 88 12.86 -6.37 20.30
N ALA A 89 13.02 -6.60 18.98
CA ALA A 89 12.49 -5.70 17.96
C ALA A 89 10.96 -5.70 17.96
N SER A 90 10.37 -4.52 17.72
CA SER A 90 8.93 -4.38 17.54
C SER A 90 8.43 -5.25 16.39
N GLN A 91 7.26 -5.86 16.55
CA GLN A 91 6.58 -6.65 15.52
C GLN A 91 6.23 -5.81 14.26
N SER A 92 6.33 -4.48 14.35
CA SER A 92 6.22 -3.60 13.18
C SER A 92 7.35 -3.77 12.17
N TYR A 93 8.50 -4.33 12.57
CA TYR A 93 9.62 -4.65 11.70
C TYR A 93 9.48 -6.08 11.18
N ASN A 94 8.72 -6.23 10.09
CA ASN A 94 8.45 -7.55 9.51
C ASN A 94 8.94 -7.61 8.05
N PHE A 95 10.22 -7.85 7.85
CA PHE A 95 10.83 -7.93 6.53
C PHE A 95 12.13 -8.72 6.53
N THR A 96 12.58 -9.09 5.34
CA THR A 96 13.95 -9.51 5.07
C THR A 96 14.64 -8.47 4.20
N LEU A 97 15.96 -8.40 4.29
CA LEU A 97 16.82 -7.68 3.34
C LEU A 97 18.21 -8.31 3.33
N SER A 98 18.99 -8.12 2.27
CA SER A 98 20.35 -8.61 2.19
C SER A 98 21.34 -7.50 2.49
N LEU A 99 22.31 -7.80 3.37
CA LEU A 99 23.30 -6.86 3.87
C LEU A 99 24.71 -7.40 3.68
N PRO A 100 25.74 -6.54 3.55
CA PRO A 100 27.13 -6.94 3.67
C PRO A 100 27.35 -7.88 4.86
N SER A 101 28.09 -8.96 4.65
CA SER A 101 28.30 -9.99 5.68
C SER A 101 29.02 -9.49 6.94
N ASP A 102 29.74 -8.38 6.87
CA ASP A 102 30.41 -7.72 7.99
C ASP A 102 29.51 -6.74 8.77
N TRP A 103 28.32 -6.45 8.26
CA TRP A 103 27.36 -5.57 8.92
C TRP A 103 26.63 -6.28 10.06
N GLN A 104 26.19 -5.48 11.02
CA GLN A 104 25.31 -5.90 12.10
C GLN A 104 24.05 -5.06 12.16
N VAL A 105 23.03 -5.63 12.77
CA VAL A 105 21.74 -4.96 13.01
C VAL A 105 21.46 -4.98 14.49
N GLU A 106 21.08 -3.82 15.05
CA GLU A 106 20.58 -3.72 16.41
C GLU A 106 19.24 -2.98 16.45
N TYR A 107 18.43 -3.30 17.46
CA TYR A 107 17.19 -2.60 17.74
C TYR A 107 17.44 -1.47 18.76
N LEU A 108 17.04 -0.26 18.41
CA LEU A 108 17.08 0.92 19.26
C LEU A 108 15.69 1.13 19.87
N SER A 109 15.47 0.59 21.08
CA SER A 109 14.16 0.61 21.75
C SER A 109 13.65 2.02 22.04
N ASP A 110 14.55 2.95 22.41
CA ASP A 110 14.21 4.33 22.78
C ASP A 110 13.50 5.11 21.66
N ILE A 111 13.73 4.73 20.41
CA ILE A 111 13.20 5.42 19.24
C ILE A 111 12.45 4.49 18.27
N ASP A 112 12.20 3.24 18.69
CA ASP A 112 11.64 2.16 17.88
C ASP A 112 12.24 2.13 16.47
N SER A 113 13.53 1.82 16.36
CA SER A 113 14.28 1.88 15.09
C SER A 113 15.29 0.74 14.94
N LEU A 114 15.60 0.35 13.70
CA LEU A 114 16.71 -0.57 13.41
C LEU A 114 17.94 0.22 12.98
N ASN A 115 19.06 0.00 13.64
CA ASN A 115 20.37 0.51 13.25
C ASN A 115 21.16 -0.59 12.54
N LEU A 116 21.50 -0.36 11.28
CA LEU A 116 22.31 -1.25 10.45
C LEU A 116 23.67 -0.59 10.27
N TYR A 117 24.72 -1.21 10.80
CA TYR A 117 26.04 -0.61 10.91
C TYR A 117 27.14 -1.58 10.49
N SER A 118 28.23 -1.07 9.91
CA SER A 118 29.45 -1.85 9.69
C SER A 118 30.37 -1.70 10.89
N LYS A 119 30.90 -2.80 11.41
CA LYS A 119 31.91 -2.74 12.49
C LYS A 119 33.21 -2.07 12.07
N THR A 120 33.45 -2.00 10.77
CA THR A 120 34.66 -1.42 10.19
C THR A 120 34.49 0.04 9.80
N ALA A 121 33.24 0.56 9.84
CA ALA A 121 32.98 1.97 9.61
C ALA A 121 33.58 2.84 10.73
N SER A 122 33.98 4.05 10.35
CA SER A 122 34.42 5.08 11.28
C SER A 122 33.29 5.46 12.25
N GLY A 123 33.59 5.56 13.54
CA GLY A 123 32.61 5.95 14.56
C GLY A 123 33.06 5.53 15.95
N SER A 124 32.74 6.33 16.97
CA SER A 124 33.12 6.03 18.36
C SER A 124 32.24 4.98 19.04
N ASN A 125 31.10 4.66 18.44
CA ASN A 125 30.14 3.68 18.91
C ASN A 125 29.28 3.16 17.73
N LYS A 126 28.46 2.14 17.97
CA LYS A 126 27.63 1.49 16.95
C LYS A 126 26.66 2.44 16.22
N LEU A 127 26.17 3.46 16.91
CA LEU A 127 25.26 4.45 16.33
C LEU A 127 25.99 5.36 15.33
N GLU A 128 27.23 5.73 15.63
CA GLU A 128 28.06 6.52 14.71
C GLU A 128 28.68 5.68 13.59
N GLN A 129 28.76 4.36 13.76
CA GLN A 129 29.10 3.42 12.68
C GLN A 129 27.93 3.12 11.73
N SER A 130 26.75 3.69 12.01
CA SER A 130 25.51 3.44 11.27
C SER A 130 25.64 3.78 9.79
N GLN A 131 25.20 2.84 8.95
CA GLN A 131 25.13 2.99 7.50
C GLN A 131 23.70 3.21 7.04
N ILE A 132 22.74 2.53 7.67
CA ILE A 132 21.30 2.67 7.40
C ILE A 132 20.55 2.72 8.73
N LEU A 133 19.60 3.64 8.84
CA LEU A 133 18.64 3.69 9.95
C LEU A 133 17.22 3.49 9.42
N ILE A 134 16.53 2.44 9.89
CA ILE A 134 15.16 2.12 9.46
C ILE A 134 14.16 2.46 10.56
N ARG A 135 13.27 3.40 10.26
CA ARG A 135 12.12 3.72 11.11
C ARG A 135 10.84 3.19 10.48
N ASN A 136 9.75 3.19 11.24
CA ASN A 136 8.43 2.84 10.72
C ASN A 136 7.36 3.79 11.27
N PHE A 137 6.34 4.11 10.48
CA PHE A 137 5.15 4.85 10.97
C PHE A 137 3.89 4.42 10.21
N VAL A 138 2.71 4.72 10.78
CA VAL A 138 1.41 4.55 10.13
C VAL A 138 0.92 5.92 9.67
N ALA A 139 0.33 6.01 8.48
CA ALA A 139 0.04 7.26 7.76
C ALA A 139 -0.74 8.34 8.54
N ASP A 140 -1.42 7.97 9.62
CA ASP A 140 -2.15 8.87 10.53
C ASP A 140 -1.26 9.59 11.56
N LYS A 141 0.04 9.27 11.63
CA LYS A 141 0.99 9.82 12.61
C LYS A 141 2.19 10.56 11.99
N PHE A 142 2.03 11.12 10.80
CA PHE A 142 3.15 11.75 10.11
C PHE A 142 3.50 13.13 10.71
N LEU A 143 4.74 13.30 11.19
CA LEU A 143 5.18 14.47 11.95
C LEU A 143 6.53 15.09 11.51
N THR A 144 7.21 14.60 10.46
CA THR A 144 8.64 14.92 10.26
C THR A 144 8.96 16.02 9.24
N LEU A 145 8.09 16.35 8.28
CA LEU A 145 8.44 17.33 7.24
C LEU A 145 8.58 18.77 7.74
N SER A 146 8.08 19.10 8.93
CA SER A 146 8.24 20.44 9.51
C SER A 146 9.68 20.73 9.95
N THR A 147 10.44 19.69 10.32
CA THR A 147 11.79 19.78 10.90
C THR A 147 12.94 19.64 9.89
N VAL A 148 12.63 19.33 8.64
CA VAL A 148 13.63 19.13 7.56
C VAL A 148 13.35 20.03 6.37
N LYS A 149 14.39 20.39 5.64
CA LYS A 149 14.32 20.96 4.30
C LYS A 149 14.35 19.81 3.30
N ILE A 150 13.47 19.84 2.30
CA ILE A 150 13.44 18.88 1.20
C ILE A 150 14.05 19.55 -0.03
N TYR A 151 15.11 18.96 -0.56
CA TYR A 151 15.78 19.42 -1.78
C TYR A 151 15.21 18.76 -3.03
N GLN A 152 14.88 17.48 -2.93
CA GLN A 152 14.35 16.70 -4.05
C GLN A 152 13.42 15.61 -3.54
N THR A 153 12.41 15.31 -4.35
CA THR A 153 11.52 14.15 -4.17
C THR A 153 11.41 13.38 -5.47
N THR A 154 11.48 12.05 -5.38
CA THR A 154 11.34 11.15 -6.53
C THR A 154 10.43 9.99 -6.15
N ASP A 155 9.35 9.78 -6.91
CA ASP A 155 8.51 8.60 -6.78
C ASP A 155 9.20 7.38 -7.39
N ARG A 156 9.13 6.25 -6.69
CA ARG A 156 9.81 5.00 -7.04
C ARG A 156 8.92 3.80 -6.76
N VAL A 157 9.34 2.65 -7.28
CA VAL A 157 8.76 1.34 -6.94
C VAL A 157 9.88 0.44 -6.45
N ILE A 158 9.76 -0.07 -5.21
CA ILE A 158 10.69 -1.04 -4.62
C ILE A 158 9.96 -2.38 -4.49
N ASN A 159 10.37 -3.39 -5.26
CA ASN A 159 9.77 -4.73 -5.24
C ASN A 159 8.23 -4.72 -5.39
N GLY A 160 7.73 -3.94 -6.36
CA GLY A 160 6.29 -3.79 -6.61
C GLY A 160 5.54 -2.89 -5.62
N ARG A 161 6.24 -2.23 -4.70
CA ARG A 161 5.65 -1.37 -3.67
C ARG A 161 5.90 0.10 -3.99
N LEU A 162 4.87 0.92 -3.83
CA LEU A 162 5.01 2.38 -3.93
C LEU A 162 6.04 2.86 -2.90
N ALA A 163 6.97 3.68 -3.37
CA ALA A 163 7.96 4.30 -2.53
C ALA A 163 8.19 5.75 -2.95
N ARG A 164 8.63 6.58 -2.01
CA ARG A 164 9.07 7.94 -2.28
C ARG A 164 10.44 8.16 -1.70
N GLN A 165 11.37 8.61 -2.53
CA GLN A 165 12.70 9.01 -2.12
C GLN A 165 12.75 10.52 -1.90
N TYR A 166 13.48 10.92 -0.86
CA TYR A 166 13.72 12.29 -0.49
C TYR A 166 15.22 12.54 -0.35
N ASP A 167 15.67 13.71 -0.79
CA ASP A 167 16.94 14.31 -0.40
C ASP A 167 16.62 15.42 0.62
N ILE A 168 17.02 15.21 1.87
CA ILE A 168 16.59 16.03 3.00
C ILE A 168 17.76 16.45 3.88
N GLU A 169 17.59 17.55 4.60
CA GLU A 169 18.54 18.03 5.61
C GLU A 169 17.76 18.57 6.81
N LYS A 170 18.25 18.33 8.02
CA LYS A 170 17.63 18.92 9.22
C LYS A 170 17.74 20.44 9.16
N LYS A 171 16.64 21.14 9.44
CA LYS A 171 16.69 22.60 9.54
C LYS A 171 17.58 23.04 10.72
N PRO A 172 18.37 24.12 10.61
CA PRO A 172 19.25 24.58 11.68
C PRO A 172 18.53 24.81 13.01
N GLU A 173 17.31 25.36 12.97
CA GLU A 173 16.48 25.69 14.13
C GLU A 173 15.81 24.48 14.79
N ALA A 174 15.72 23.34 14.09
CA ALA A 174 15.13 22.13 14.65
C ALA A 174 16.09 21.45 15.63
N ALA A 175 15.56 20.93 16.74
CA ALA A 175 16.33 20.12 17.68
C ALA A 175 16.96 18.92 16.97
N SER A 176 18.18 18.54 17.39
CA SER A 176 18.85 17.36 16.84
C SER A 176 18.04 16.10 17.09
N PHE A 177 18.12 15.16 16.15
CA PHE A 177 17.47 13.86 16.20
C PHE A 177 18.10 12.96 17.25
N LYS A 178 17.75 13.16 18.53
CA LYS A 178 18.30 12.39 19.67
C LYS A 178 18.07 10.88 19.49
N GLY A 179 19.08 10.09 19.85
CA GLY A 179 19.05 8.62 19.74
C GLY A 179 19.25 8.09 18.31
N GLN A 180 19.49 8.97 17.33
CA GLN A 180 19.78 8.61 15.95
C GLN A 180 21.24 8.93 15.61
N PRO A 181 21.82 8.31 14.56
CA PRO A 181 23.17 8.64 14.10
C PRO A 181 23.32 10.12 13.82
N SER A 182 24.49 10.70 14.16
CA SER A 182 24.73 12.14 13.97
C SER A 182 24.45 12.61 12.54
N TRP A 183 24.77 11.78 11.53
CA TRP A 183 24.55 12.06 10.12
C TRP A 183 23.08 12.25 9.73
N ARG A 184 22.12 11.82 10.55
CA ARG A 184 20.69 12.13 10.34
C ARG A 184 20.39 13.62 10.45
N ASN A 185 21.26 14.39 11.08
CA ASN A 185 21.14 15.85 11.16
C ASN A 185 21.78 16.57 9.96
N LEU A 186 22.51 15.85 9.10
CA LEU A 186 23.13 16.35 7.87
C LEU A 186 22.23 16.11 6.66
N ARG A 187 22.64 16.58 5.47
CA ARG A 187 21.94 16.27 4.23
C ARG A 187 22.13 14.78 3.88
N HIS A 188 21.05 14.05 3.69
CA HIS A 188 21.04 12.62 3.41
C HIS A 188 19.81 12.20 2.61
N GLN A 189 19.84 10.98 2.09
CA GLN A 189 18.71 10.39 1.37
C GLN A 189 17.87 9.50 2.28
N VAL A 190 16.56 9.54 2.06
CA VAL A 190 15.57 8.73 2.76
C VAL A 190 14.59 8.14 1.75
N VAL A 191 14.29 6.84 1.87
CA VAL A 191 13.27 6.17 1.06
C VAL A 191 12.15 5.68 1.95
N ASP A 192 10.95 6.17 1.70
CA ASP A 192 9.73 5.74 2.36
C ASP A 192 9.07 4.66 1.50
N VAL A 193 9.10 3.39 1.94
CA VAL A 193 8.46 2.26 1.26
C VAL A 193 7.12 1.95 1.90
N GLN A 194 6.04 1.98 1.11
CA GLN A 194 4.68 1.74 1.59
C GLN A 194 4.35 0.24 1.66
N VAL A 195 3.80 -0.19 2.80
CA VAL A 195 3.28 -1.54 3.05
C VAL A 195 1.92 -1.42 3.75
N GLY A 196 0.84 -1.49 2.97
CA GLY A 196 -0.50 -1.17 3.46
C GLY A 196 -0.57 0.28 3.95
N ARG A 197 -0.91 0.48 5.22
CA ARG A 197 -0.93 1.80 5.88
C ARG A 197 0.40 2.20 6.53
N ARG A 198 1.39 1.29 6.55
CA ARG A 198 2.70 1.51 7.16
C ARG A 198 3.70 2.01 6.12
N TYR A 199 4.58 2.90 6.54
CA TYR A 199 5.77 3.28 5.79
C TYR A 199 7.00 2.82 6.55
N TYR A 200 7.92 2.17 5.84
CA TYR A 200 9.28 1.93 6.30
C TYR A 200 10.16 3.05 5.77
N VAL A 201 10.76 3.81 6.69
CA VAL A 201 11.60 4.98 6.41
C VAL A 201 13.04 4.54 6.47
N ILE A 202 13.64 4.31 5.30
CA ILE A 202 14.99 3.78 5.15
C ILE A 202 15.92 4.96 4.84
N ALA A 203 16.60 5.47 5.88
CA ALA A 203 17.56 6.55 5.74
C ALA A 203 18.96 5.98 5.53
N LYS A 204 19.72 6.51 4.55
CA LYS A 204 21.11 6.11 4.32
C LYS A 204 22.10 7.14 4.85
N SER A 205 23.24 6.68 5.33
CA SER A 205 24.39 7.54 5.60
C SER A 205 24.85 8.25 4.32
N PRO A 206 25.29 9.52 4.40
CA PRO A 206 25.90 10.22 3.27
C PRO A 206 27.10 9.46 2.69
N ASP A 207 27.86 8.77 3.54
CA ASP A 207 29.08 8.05 3.16
C ASP A 207 28.80 6.64 2.60
N LEU A 208 27.56 6.17 2.69
CA LEU A 208 27.18 4.87 2.12
C LEU A 208 27.14 4.95 0.59
N ASP A 209 27.89 4.05 -0.06
CA ASP A 209 27.91 3.89 -1.51
C ASP A 209 26.49 3.70 -2.08
N ASN A 210 26.18 4.46 -3.13
CA ASN A 210 24.84 4.49 -3.70
C ASN A 210 24.49 3.16 -4.38
N GLN A 211 25.45 2.50 -5.03
CA GLN A 211 25.18 1.23 -5.70
C GLN A 211 24.89 0.13 -4.67
N LEU A 212 25.63 0.08 -3.57
CA LEU A 212 25.35 -0.82 -2.46
C LEU A 212 23.98 -0.52 -1.82
N PHE A 213 23.63 0.75 -1.62
CA PHE A 213 22.32 1.12 -1.08
C PHE A 213 21.17 0.64 -2.00
N GLU A 214 21.29 0.81 -3.31
CA GLU A 214 20.31 0.31 -4.28
C GLU A 214 20.23 -1.21 -4.29
N GLN A 215 21.35 -1.93 -4.16
CA GLN A 215 21.36 -3.39 -4.03
C GLN A 215 20.63 -3.86 -2.76
N ILE A 216 20.86 -3.17 -1.64
CA ILE A 216 20.15 -3.46 -0.37
C ILE A 216 18.65 -3.20 -0.54
N LEU A 217 18.26 -2.04 -1.09
CA LEU A 217 16.85 -1.70 -1.34
C LEU A 217 16.16 -2.71 -2.26
N ALA A 218 16.85 -3.19 -3.31
CA ALA A 218 16.30 -4.21 -4.21
C ALA A 218 16.00 -5.54 -3.50
N THR A 219 16.66 -5.82 -2.37
CA THR A 219 16.39 -7.03 -1.56
C THR A 219 15.39 -6.80 -0.42
N PHE A 220 14.93 -5.56 -0.22
CA PHE A 220 13.97 -5.24 0.83
C PHE A 220 12.62 -5.89 0.54
N MET A 221 12.31 -6.92 1.32
CA MET A 221 11.12 -7.74 1.18
C MET A 221 10.34 -7.72 2.49
N PRO A 222 9.38 -6.79 2.63
CA PRO A 222 8.35 -6.88 3.65
C PRO A 222 7.70 -8.25 3.62
N ARG A 223 7.83 -8.96 4.73
CA ARG A 223 6.85 -9.96 5.08
C ARG A 223 5.60 -9.14 5.36
N THR A 224 4.77 -8.99 4.34
CA THR A 224 3.33 -9.04 4.61
C THR A 224 3.19 -10.23 5.53
N ALA A 225 2.77 -10.02 6.79
CA ALA A 225 2.39 -11.11 7.68
C ALA A 225 1.74 -12.14 6.77
N GLN A 226 2.34 -13.35 6.66
CA GLN A 226 1.93 -14.40 5.71
C GLN A 226 0.47 -14.14 5.47
N ALA A 227 0.10 -13.66 4.27
CA ALA A 227 -1.29 -13.29 4.02
C ALA A 227 -2.04 -14.51 4.51
N GLN A 228 -2.69 -14.40 5.68
CA GLN A 228 -3.37 -15.53 6.24
C GLN A 228 -4.37 -15.79 5.16
N SER A 229 -4.16 -16.87 4.39
CA SER A 229 -4.90 -17.06 3.16
C SER A 229 -6.32 -17.19 3.62
N LEU A 230 -7.07 -16.09 3.48
CA LEU A 230 -8.39 -16.02 4.03
C LEU A 230 -9.18 -17.04 3.23
N VAL A 231 -9.95 -17.86 3.94
CA VAL A 231 -10.79 -18.83 3.28
C VAL A 231 -11.95 -18.06 2.64
N PRO A 232 -12.14 -18.11 1.31
CA PRO A 232 -13.26 -17.44 0.69
C PRO A 232 -14.57 -17.87 1.38
N PRO A 233 -15.44 -16.92 1.79
CA PRO A 233 -16.60 -17.24 2.61
C PRO A 233 -17.63 -18.10 1.87
N THR A 234 -17.56 -18.15 0.53
CA THR A 234 -18.32 -19.04 -0.35
C THR A 234 -17.44 -19.55 -1.48
N GLN A 235 -17.81 -20.67 -2.11
CA GLN A 235 -17.03 -21.33 -3.17
C GLN A 235 -16.76 -20.44 -4.40
N ASP A 236 -17.70 -19.54 -4.72
CA ASP A 236 -17.67 -18.64 -5.89
C ASP A 236 -17.45 -17.17 -5.49
N PHE A 237 -16.78 -16.92 -4.36
CA PHE A 237 -16.68 -15.60 -3.74
C PHE A 237 -16.37 -14.46 -4.71
N ARG A 238 -15.27 -14.54 -5.47
CA ARG A 238 -14.82 -13.44 -6.35
C ARG A 238 -15.73 -13.26 -7.56
N SER A 239 -16.20 -14.34 -8.18
CA SER A 239 -16.99 -14.27 -9.41
C SER A 239 -18.43 -13.78 -9.19
N ARG A 240 -18.91 -13.81 -7.94
CA ARG A 240 -20.26 -13.37 -7.54
C ARG A 240 -20.33 -11.96 -6.98
N ILE A 241 -19.22 -11.22 -6.90
CA ILE A 241 -19.20 -9.80 -6.54
C ILE A 241 -19.39 -8.99 -7.83
N ASN A 242 -20.64 -8.82 -8.25
CA ASN A 242 -20.96 -8.21 -9.55
C ASN A 242 -22.07 -7.15 -9.54
N LEU A 243 -22.73 -6.91 -8.39
CA LEU A 243 -23.73 -5.84 -8.25
C LEU A 243 -23.24 -4.73 -7.32
N LYS A 244 -22.97 -5.02 -6.04
CA LYS A 244 -22.54 -4.01 -5.06
C LYS A 244 -21.12 -4.29 -4.54
N THR A 245 -20.20 -3.37 -4.82
CA THR A 245 -18.77 -3.48 -4.42
C THR A 245 -18.44 -2.55 -3.25
N PHE A 246 -17.25 -2.73 -2.65
CA PHE A 246 -16.78 -1.87 -1.57
C PHE A 246 -16.57 -0.44 -2.05
N GLY A 247 -17.05 0.52 -1.27
CA GLY A 247 -16.91 1.95 -1.55
C GLY A 247 -17.76 2.46 -2.71
N GLN A 248 -18.59 1.64 -3.33
CA GLN A 248 -19.59 2.09 -4.29
C GLN A 248 -20.58 3.01 -3.58
N LEU A 249 -20.83 4.19 -4.14
CA LEU A 249 -21.91 5.06 -3.69
C LEU A 249 -23.23 4.45 -4.18
N ILE A 250 -24.10 4.05 -3.24
CA ILE A 250 -25.42 3.51 -3.50
C ILE A 250 -26.46 4.57 -3.18
N ASP A 251 -27.48 4.68 -4.03
CA ASP A 251 -28.68 5.46 -3.79
C ASP A 251 -29.89 4.81 -4.50
N PRO A 252 -31.13 5.12 -4.08
CA PRO A 252 -32.33 4.52 -4.64
C PRO A 252 -32.52 4.71 -6.15
N GLU A 253 -31.97 5.77 -6.74
CA GLU A 253 -32.16 6.07 -8.16
C GLU A 253 -31.15 5.35 -9.04
N SER A 254 -29.88 5.28 -8.60
CA SER A 254 -28.76 4.80 -9.42
C SER A 254 -28.26 3.39 -9.05
N SER A 255 -28.79 2.78 -7.99
CA SER A 255 -28.37 1.45 -7.55
C SER A 255 -28.53 0.41 -8.67
N PRO A 256 -27.55 -0.49 -8.86
CA PRO A 256 -27.65 -1.60 -9.82
C PRO A 256 -28.70 -2.65 -9.42
N VAL A 257 -29.30 -2.52 -8.24
CA VAL A 257 -30.35 -3.39 -7.70
C VAL A 257 -31.56 -2.52 -7.40
N GLN A 258 -32.75 -2.95 -7.83
CA GLN A 258 -34.00 -2.23 -7.61
C GLN A 258 -35.11 -3.15 -7.09
N PRO A 259 -36.00 -2.67 -6.19
CA PRO A 259 -35.96 -1.36 -5.54
C PRO A 259 -34.82 -1.28 -4.51
N GLU A 260 -34.13 -0.14 -4.45
CA GLU A 260 -33.11 0.13 -3.43
C GLU A 260 -33.68 1.00 -2.31
N ARG A 261 -33.41 0.63 -1.06
CA ARG A 261 -33.91 1.31 0.15
C ARG A 261 -32.82 2.02 0.96
N PHE A 262 -31.56 1.83 0.59
CA PHE A 262 -30.41 2.39 1.30
C PHE A 262 -29.70 3.48 0.49
N SER A 263 -28.92 4.30 1.19
CA SER A 263 -28.07 5.32 0.57
C SER A 263 -26.75 5.47 1.32
N GLY A 264 -25.66 5.67 0.57
CA GLY A 264 -24.31 5.89 1.09
C GLY A 264 -23.26 5.00 0.44
N TYR A 265 -22.02 5.19 0.86
CA TYR A 265 -20.91 4.33 0.46
C TYR A 265 -21.04 2.96 1.09
N HIS A 266 -21.04 1.93 0.26
CA HIS A 266 -21.14 0.55 0.68
C HIS A 266 -19.87 0.12 1.44
N THR A 267 -20.03 -0.39 2.67
CA THR A 267 -18.92 -0.68 3.59
C THR A 267 -18.32 -2.08 3.43
N GLY A 268 -18.88 -2.89 2.53
CA GLY A 268 -18.49 -4.27 2.30
C GLY A 268 -18.58 -4.66 0.83
N VAL A 269 -18.64 -5.95 0.57
CA VAL A 269 -18.94 -6.51 -0.75
C VAL A 269 -20.15 -7.43 -0.64
N ASP A 270 -20.96 -7.44 -1.69
CA ASP A 270 -22.09 -8.35 -1.80
C ASP A 270 -21.76 -9.50 -2.75
N ILE A 271 -21.97 -10.73 -2.28
CA ILE A 271 -21.68 -11.95 -3.03
C ILE A 271 -23.00 -12.61 -3.46
N GLU A 272 -23.36 -12.45 -4.72
CA GLU A 272 -24.69 -12.77 -5.28
C GLU A 272 -24.99 -14.28 -5.42
N HIS A 273 -26.09 -14.71 -4.81
CA HIS A 273 -26.61 -16.09 -4.94
C HIS A 273 -28.10 -16.12 -5.34
N THR A 274 -28.56 -15.07 -6.03
CA THR A 274 -29.97 -14.85 -6.40
C THR A 274 -30.59 -15.94 -7.29
N LYS A 275 -29.78 -16.63 -8.10
CA LYS A 275 -30.24 -17.71 -8.99
C LYS A 275 -30.31 -19.09 -8.34
N ILE A 276 -29.92 -19.23 -7.07
CA ILE A 276 -29.92 -20.51 -6.35
C ILE A 276 -31.22 -20.70 -5.58
N VAL A 277 -32.01 -21.69 -5.98
CA VAL A 277 -33.32 -22.02 -5.39
C VAL A 277 -33.29 -23.43 -4.78
N GLY A 278 -33.85 -23.59 -3.59
CA GLY A 278 -34.02 -24.91 -2.94
C GLY A 278 -32.74 -25.58 -2.47
N VAL A 279 -31.59 -24.89 -2.50
CA VAL A 279 -30.29 -25.40 -2.07
C VAL A 279 -29.69 -24.48 -1.01
N ASP A 280 -29.16 -25.09 0.05
CA ASP A 280 -28.39 -24.43 1.09
C ASP A 280 -27.08 -23.86 0.53
N VAL A 281 -26.79 -22.60 0.84
CA VAL A 281 -25.50 -21.97 0.51
C VAL A 281 -24.74 -21.76 1.81
N PRO A 282 -23.77 -22.63 2.16
CA PRO A 282 -22.99 -22.47 3.38
C PRO A 282 -22.08 -21.25 3.29
N VAL A 283 -22.01 -20.52 4.40
CA VAL A 283 -21.03 -19.45 4.61
C VAL A 283 -20.02 -19.94 5.64
N VAL A 284 -18.74 -19.77 5.35
CA VAL A 284 -17.64 -20.22 6.22
C VAL A 284 -16.89 -19.04 6.83
N ALA A 285 -16.27 -19.27 7.99
CA ALA A 285 -15.37 -18.32 8.63
C ALA A 285 -14.15 -18.04 7.76
N ILE A 286 -13.85 -16.77 7.47
CA ILE A 286 -12.74 -16.41 6.58
C ILE A 286 -11.36 -16.61 7.21
N ALA A 287 -11.31 -16.66 8.54
CA ALA A 287 -10.13 -16.95 9.35
C ALA A 287 -10.59 -17.57 10.68
N ASP A 288 -9.65 -18.02 11.51
CA ASP A 288 -9.98 -18.38 12.88
C ASP A 288 -10.54 -17.17 13.61
N GLY A 289 -11.58 -17.38 14.43
CA GLY A 289 -12.20 -16.27 15.14
C GLY A 289 -13.20 -16.69 16.19
N ILE A 290 -13.68 -15.69 16.91
CA ILE A 290 -14.71 -15.83 17.96
C ILE A 290 -15.95 -15.02 17.59
N VAL A 291 -17.12 -15.62 17.75
CA VAL A 291 -18.41 -14.95 17.52
C VAL A 291 -18.65 -13.91 18.62
N LYS A 292 -18.85 -12.65 18.23
CA LYS A 292 -19.07 -11.52 19.15
C LYS A 292 -20.50 -10.98 19.09
N LEU A 293 -21.17 -11.17 17.96
CA LEU A 293 -22.57 -10.82 17.75
C LEU A 293 -23.21 -11.89 16.88
N SER A 294 -24.43 -12.27 17.21
CA SER A 294 -25.23 -13.25 16.48
C SER A 294 -26.69 -12.99 16.77
N GLN A 295 -27.42 -12.40 15.82
CA GLN A 295 -28.81 -11.97 16.01
C GLN A 295 -29.53 -11.72 14.68
N LYS A 296 -30.83 -11.44 14.76
CA LYS A 296 -31.58 -10.81 13.68
C LYS A 296 -31.45 -9.28 13.77
N ALA A 297 -31.22 -8.60 12.65
CA ALA A 297 -31.09 -7.14 12.58
C ALA A 297 -31.84 -6.57 11.37
N ASN A 298 -32.44 -5.39 11.53
CA ASN A 298 -33.10 -4.67 10.44
C ASN A 298 -32.06 -4.32 9.37
N GLY A 299 -32.44 -4.49 8.10
CA GLY A 299 -31.57 -4.31 6.94
C GLY A 299 -30.68 -5.51 6.59
N TYR A 300 -30.54 -6.50 7.49
CA TYR A 300 -29.79 -7.74 7.20
C TYR A 300 -30.64 -9.00 7.27
N GLY A 301 -31.64 -9.05 8.14
CA GLY A 301 -32.16 -10.33 8.60
C GLY A 301 -31.15 -10.99 9.53
N GLY A 302 -30.66 -12.20 9.27
CA GLY A 302 -29.65 -12.84 10.11
C GLY A 302 -28.27 -12.23 9.92
N VAL A 303 -27.58 -11.89 11.03
CA VAL A 303 -26.25 -11.28 11.00
C VAL A 303 -25.34 -11.85 12.10
N VAL A 304 -24.08 -12.03 11.75
CA VAL A 304 -23.00 -12.45 12.65
C VAL A 304 -21.85 -11.46 12.54
N ILE A 305 -21.29 -11.02 13.67
CA ILE A 305 -19.97 -10.38 13.71
C ILE A 305 -19.02 -11.30 14.45
N MET A 306 -17.89 -11.59 13.82
CA MET A 306 -16.79 -12.33 14.41
C MET A 306 -15.56 -11.44 14.55
N TRP A 307 -14.79 -11.65 15.63
CA TRP A 307 -13.42 -11.17 15.70
C TRP A 307 -12.50 -12.22 15.12
N HIS A 308 -11.78 -11.84 14.08
CA HIS A 308 -10.76 -12.66 13.42
C HIS A 308 -9.39 -12.05 13.62
N THR A 309 -8.36 -12.90 13.62
CA THR A 309 -6.99 -12.44 13.38
C THR A 309 -6.78 -12.35 11.87
N ILE A 310 -6.53 -11.17 11.34
CA ILE A 310 -6.28 -10.93 9.91
C ILE A 310 -5.03 -10.07 9.81
N SER A 311 -4.01 -10.58 9.11
CA SER A 311 -2.70 -9.92 8.99
C SER A 311 -2.08 -9.54 10.35
N GLY A 312 -2.25 -10.41 11.36
CA GLY A 312 -1.74 -10.20 12.71
C GLY A 312 -2.51 -9.18 13.57
N GLN A 313 -3.64 -8.65 13.08
CA GLN A 313 -4.50 -7.74 13.83
C GLN A 313 -5.86 -8.40 14.10
N THR A 314 -6.40 -8.21 15.30
CA THR A 314 -7.79 -8.57 15.59
C THR A 314 -8.72 -7.56 14.92
N ARG A 315 -9.63 -8.05 14.09
CA ARG A 315 -10.57 -7.23 13.31
C ARG A 315 -11.98 -7.80 13.40
N SER A 316 -12.97 -6.93 13.41
CA SER A 316 -14.37 -7.32 13.26
C SER A 316 -14.70 -7.60 11.80
N VAL A 317 -15.36 -8.72 11.55
CA VAL A 317 -15.91 -9.10 10.25
C VAL A 317 -17.39 -9.38 10.41
N LEU A 318 -18.20 -8.71 9.59
CA LEU A 318 -19.65 -8.88 9.55
C LEU A 318 -20.02 -9.81 8.39
N TYR A 319 -20.91 -10.76 8.68
CA TYR A 319 -21.54 -11.67 7.74
C TYR A 319 -23.06 -11.46 7.82
N GLY A 320 -23.63 -10.81 6.81
CA GLY A 320 -25.05 -10.46 6.75
C GLY A 320 -25.88 -11.41 5.88
N HIS A 321 -27.21 -11.28 5.97
CA HIS A 321 -28.21 -12.03 5.18
C HIS A 321 -28.13 -13.56 5.36
N LEU A 322 -27.76 -13.99 6.56
CA LEU A 322 -27.78 -15.40 6.96
C LEU A 322 -29.19 -15.82 7.40
N ASP A 323 -29.47 -17.12 7.41
CA ASP A 323 -30.65 -17.72 8.04
C ASP A 323 -30.58 -17.51 9.57
N PRO A 324 -31.49 -16.69 10.16
CA PRO A 324 -31.50 -16.40 11.59
C PRO A 324 -31.70 -17.63 12.49
N ALA A 325 -32.30 -18.71 11.98
CA ALA A 325 -32.55 -19.92 12.75
C ALA A 325 -31.29 -20.80 12.92
N ARG A 326 -30.24 -20.54 12.13
CA ARG A 326 -29.03 -21.38 12.04
C ARG A 326 -27.76 -20.60 12.36
N LEU A 327 -27.86 -19.55 13.16
CA LEU A 327 -26.72 -18.74 13.57
C LEU A 327 -25.91 -19.40 14.71
N PRO A 328 -24.59 -19.18 14.77
CA PRO A 328 -23.73 -19.71 15.80
C PRO A 328 -23.93 -18.92 17.11
N LYS A 329 -23.50 -19.50 18.23
CA LYS A 329 -23.67 -18.85 19.54
C LYS A 329 -22.59 -17.81 19.77
N ILE A 330 -22.95 -16.70 20.43
CA ILE A 330 -21.96 -15.72 20.91
C ILE A 330 -20.96 -16.40 21.84
N GLY A 331 -19.67 -16.08 21.67
CA GLY A 331 -18.56 -16.68 22.41
C GLY A 331 -18.00 -17.97 21.77
N GLN A 332 -18.63 -18.51 20.73
CA GLN A 332 -18.13 -19.68 20.03
C GLN A 332 -16.86 -19.34 19.24
N THR A 333 -15.79 -20.12 19.45
CA THR A 333 -14.59 -20.10 18.60
C THR A 333 -14.82 -21.01 17.39
N ILE A 334 -14.58 -20.49 16.19
CA ILE A 334 -14.78 -21.19 14.92
C ILE A 334 -13.50 -21.06 14.10
N ALA A 335 -12.99 -22.19 13.64
CA ALA A 335 -11.80 -22.24 12.80
C ALA A 335 -12.09 -21.79 11.36
N ALA A 336 -11.06 -21.28 10.67
CA ALA A 336 -11.14 -20.90 9.27
C ALA A 336 -11.74 -22.03 8.41
N GLY A 337 -12.63 -21.68 7.48
CA GLY A 337 -13.29 -22.63 6.58
C GLY A 337 -14.38 -23.48 7.22
N LYS A 338 -14.64 -23.35 8.54
CA LYS A 338 -15.80 -23.98 9.16
C LYS A 338 -17.04 -23.13 8.94
N THR A 339 -18.17 -23.79 8.71
CA THR A 339 -19.46 -23.16 8.48
C THR A 339 -19.88 -22.33 9.70
N ILE A 340 -20.20 -21.07 9.44
CA ILE A 340 -20.73 -20.11 10.42
C ILE A 340 -22.22 -19.86 10.22
N GLY A 341 -22.82 -20.38 9.15
CA GLY A 341 -24.22 -20.19 8.84
C GLY A 341 -24.52 -20.54 7.39
N TYR A 342 -25.76 -20.28 7.00
CA TYR A 342 -26.25 -20.49 5.65
C TYR A 342 -26.92 -19.21 5.18
N LEU A 343 -26.86 -18.91 3.89
CA LEU A 343 -27.61 -17.76 3.37
C LEU A 343 -29.11 -17.98 3.52
N GLY A 344 -29.77 -16.95 4.06
CA GLY A 344 -31.22 -16.92 4.17
C GLY A 344 -31.89 -16.98 2.81
N VAL A 345 -33.18 -17.32 2.81
CA VAL A 345 -34.02 -17.27 1.63
C VAL A 345 -34.18 -15.81 1.19
N GLY A 346 -33.81 -15.49 -0.06
CA GLY A 346 -33.94 -14.14 -0.58
C GLY A 346 -35.39 -13.66 -0.63
N GLN A 347 -35.58 -12.34 -0.56
CA GLN A 347 -36.89 -11.67 -0.57
C GLN A 347 -37.84 -12.18 0.53
N SER A 348 -37.28 -12.59 1.67
CA SER A 348 -38.04 -13.13 2.79
C SER A 348 -37.72 -12.41 4.10
N ALA A 349 -38.41 -12.79 5.18
CA ALA A 349 -38.12 -12.27 6.52
C ALA A 349 -36.74 -12.69 7.05
N GLU A 350 -36.08 -13.69 6.45
CA GLU A 350 -34.73 -14.14 6.81
C GLU A 350 -33.65 -13.16 6.36
N THR A 351 -33.89 -12.42 5.27
CA THR A 351 -32.98 -11.43 4.69
C THR A 351 -33.51 -9.99 4.81
N ASP A 352 -34.60 -9.79 5.54
CA ASP A 352 -35.32 -8.51 5.64
C ASP A 352 -35.83 -7.96 4.29
N GLY A 353 -36.22 -8.89 3.40
CA GLY A 353 -36.70 -8.58 2.06
C GLY A 353 -35.58 -8.40 1.03
N GLU A 354 -34.31 -8.45 1.43
CA GLU A 354 -33.19 -8.36 0.50
C GLU A 354 -33.04 -9.62 -0.35
N ARG A 355 -32.44 -9.44 -1.52
CA ARG A 355 -32.06 -10.53 -2.42
C ARG A 355 -31.12 -11.54 -1.74
N ARG A 356 -31.05 -12.77 -2.24
CA ARG A 356 -30.17 -13.80 -1.67
C ARG A 356 -28.70 -13.50 -1.98
N HIS A 357 -27.94 -13.07 -0.98
CA HIS A 357 -26.52 -12.80 -1.07
C HIS A 357 -25.85 -12.86 0.29
N LEU A 358 -24.52 -12.90 0.31
CA LEU A 358 -23.75 -12.57 1.52
C LEU A 358 -23.35 -11.11 1.44
N HIS A 359 -23.57 -10.34 2.51
CA HIS A 359 -22.86 -9.08 2.72
C HIS A 359 -21.66 -9.36 3.62
N LEU A 360 -20.45 -9.06 3.14
CA LEU A 360 -19.20 -9.22 3.89
C LEU A 360 -18.53 -7.87 4.08
N SER A 361 -18.32 -7.44 5.33
CA SER A 361 -17.53 -6.24 5.62
C SER A 361 -16.46 -6.53 6.66
N ILE A 362 -15.31 -5.85 6.52
CA ILE A 362 -14.16 -5.97 7.42
C ILE A 362 -13.88 -4.59 7.99
N ARG A 363 -13.84 -4.47 9.31
CA ARG A 363 -13.39 -3.23 9.97
C ARG A 363 -11.89 -3.26 10.23
N SER A 364 -11.31 -2.07 10.28
CA SER A 364 -9.91 -1.86 10.69
C SER A 364 -9.68 -2.03 12.19
N ASP A 365 -10.76 -2.05 12.98
CA ASP A 365 -10.79 -2.21 14.43
C ASP A 365 -11.70 -3.39 14.86
N THR A 366 -11.96 -3.49 16.17
CA THR A 366 -12.78 -4.54 16.79
C THR A 366 -14.20 -4.07 17.12
N ALA A 367 -14.68 -2.95 16.58
CA ALA A 367 -16.02 -2.46 16.88
C ALA A 367 -17.10 -3.39 16.30
N LEU A 368 -18.22 -3.55 17.00
CA LEU A 368 -19.36 -4.38 16.58
C LEU A 368 -20.39 -3.49 15.87
N GLU A 369 -19.99 -2.92 14.73
CA GLU A 369 -20.81 -1.99 13.95
C GLU A 369 -21.59 -2.74 12.86
N LEU A 370 -22.87 -2.39 12.70
CA LEU A 370 -23.80 -2.98 11.73
C LEU A 370 -24.07 -2.03 10.55
N ALA A 371 -23.35 -0.91 10.45
CA ALA A 371 -23.52 -0.01 9.32
C ALA A 371 -23.06 -0.67 8.00
N GLY A 372 -24.02 -1.10 7.17
CA GLY A 372 -23.76 -1.54 5.79
C GLY A 372 -23.40 -0.40 4.83
N TYR A 373 -23.78 0.82 5.19
CA TYR A 373 -23.54 2.04 4.41
C TYR A 373 -23.06 3.18 5.31
N THR A 374 -22.22 4.07 4.75
CA THR A 374 -21.79 5.31 5.40
C THR A 374 -22.01 6.52 4.51
N LYS A 375 -22.35 7.67 5.11
CA LYS A 375 -22.66 8.89 4.37
C LYS A 375 -21.42 9.59 3.79
N THR A 376 -20.23 9.32 4.32
CA THR A 376 -19.00 10.02 3.93
C THR A 376 -17.87 9.05 3.60
N ALA A 377 -17.08 9.40 2.57
CA ALA A 377 -15.88 8.65 2.21
C ALA A 377 -14.84 8.65 3.35
N THR A 378 -14.80 9.69 4.18
CA THR A 378 -13.92 9.72 5.37
C THR A 378 -14.26 8.62 6.36
N ARG A 379 -15.55 8.41 6.66
CA ARG A 379 -15.98 7.36 7.58
C ARG A 379 -15.82 5.96 6.96
N LEU A 380 -15.89 5.84 5.63
CA LEU A 380 -15.61 4.57 4.94
C LEU A 380 -14.21 4.01 5.25
N ASN A 381 -13.23 4.87 5.55
CA ASN A 381 -11.86 4.45 5.89
C ASN A 381 -11.75 3.62 7.19
N GLU A 382 -12.82 3.54 7.99
CA GLU A 382 -12.88 2.63 9.12
C GLU A 382 -13.03 1.17 8.67
N TRP A 383 -13.53 0.94 7.45
CA TRP A 383 -13.63 -0.37 6.81
C TRP A 383 -12.49 -0.60 5.83
N LEU A 384 -12.21 -1.88 5.61
CA LEU A 384 -11.19 -2.38 4.72
C LEU A 384 -11.89 -3.08 3.56
N ASN A 385 -11.41 -2.87 2.33
CA ASN A 385 -11.91 -3.59 1.17
C ASN A 385 -11.62 -5.10 1.34
N PRO A 386 -12.66 -5.96 1.42
CA PRO A 386 -12.44 -7.39 1.59
C PRO A 386 -11.59 -8.01 0.48
N LEU A 387 -11.72 -7.53 -0.76
CA LEU A 387 -11.01 -8.07 -1.93
C LEU A 387 -9.48 -7.93 -1.87
N ASP A 388 -8.96 -7.05 -1.03
CA ASP A 388 -7.52 -6.84 -0.83
C ASP A 388 -6.86 -7.98 -0.02
N TYR A 389 -7.67 -8.90 0.55
CA TYR A 389 -7.21 -9.95 1.47
C TYR A 389 -7.38 -11.39 0.96
N PHE A 390 -8.03 -11.58 -0.19
CA PHE A 390 -8.30 -12.90 -0.81
C PHE A 390 -7.50 -13.15 -2.08
#